data_AF-A8V3G6-F1
#
_entry.id   AF-A8V3G6-F1
#
_cell.length_a   1.000
_cell.length_b   1.000
_cell.length_c   1.000
_cell.angle_alpha   90.00
_cell.angle_beta   90.00
_cell.angle_gamma   90.00
#
_symmetry.space_group_name_H-M   'P 1'
#
loop_
_entity.id
_entity.type
_entity.pdbx_description
1 polymer ?
#
loop_
_entity_poly.entity_id
_entity_poly.type
_entity_poly.pdbx_seq_one_letter_code
_entity_poly.pdbx_strand_id
1 'polypeptide(L)' 'MLDKEFLEKLSNPPRKSVNLLIKVNPKKLNFISMVIDGHGRIALPRTRSGKEGFLDLIVSPDCIDDLMLILQD' A
#
# COMPACT_ATOMS: atom_id res chain seq x y z
N MET A 1 19.20 12.55 21.65
CA MET A 1 19.62 12.94 20.29
C MET A 1 19.10 11.88 19.35
N LEU A 2 18.60 12.26 18.18
CA LEU A 2 18.21 11.30 17.14
C LEU A 2 19.47 10.55 16.69
N ASP A 3 19.34 9.25 16.42
CA ASP A 3 20.46 8.45 15.95
C ASP A 3 20.91 8.89 14.54
N LYS A 4 22.15 8.56 14.17
CA LYS A 4 22.72 8.97 12.88
C LYS A 4 22.03 8.30 11.68
N GLU A 5 21.55 7.07 11.84
CA GLU A 5 20.90 6.31 10.77
C GLU A 5 19.55 6.94 10.39
N PHE A 6 18.80 7.38 11.40
CA PHE A 6 17.54 8.08 11.28
C PHE A 6 17.72 9.45 10.64
N LEU A 7 18.77 10.18 11.04
CA LEU A 7 19.13 11.46 10.41
C LEU A 7 19.51 11.30 8.93
N GLU A 8 20.21 10.23 8.56
CA GLU A 8 20.51 9.91 7.15
C GLU A 8 19.24 9.59 6.36
N LYS A 9 18.34 8.75 6.90
CA LYS A 9 17.04 8.45 6.24
C LYS A 9 16.20 9.71 6.02
N LEU A 10 16.18 10.63 6.98
CA LEU A 10 15.49 11.92 6.85
C LEU A 10 16.12 12.84 5.80
N SER A 11 17.42 12.71 5.52
CA SER A 11 18.10 13.52 4.52
C SER A 11 17.81 13.06 3.08
N ASN A 12 17.44 11.80 2.88
CA ASN A 12 17.03 11.22 1.59
C ASN A 12 15.74 10.40 1.75
N PRO A 13 14.60 11.06 2.04
CA PRO A 13 13.34 10.34 2.20
C PRO A 13 12.95 9.69 0.86
N PRO A 14 12.40 8.48 0.87
CA PRO A 14 11.95 7.86 -0.36
C PRO A 14 10.79 8.67 -0.96
N ARG A 15 10.97 9.13 -2.21
CA ARG A 15 10.13 10.20 -2.79
C ARG A 15 9.02 9.70 -3.72
N LYS A 16 9.01 8.41 -4.06
CA LYS A 16 8.09 7.87 -5.07
C LYS A 16 7.20 6.80 -4.49
N SER A 17 5.92 7.13 -4.34
CA SER A 17 4.87 6.15 -4.09
C SER A 17 4.83 5.15 -5.23
N VAL A 18 4.57 3.89 -4.91
CA VAL A 18 4.38 2.84 -5.92
C VAL A 18 2.89 2.69 -6.16
N ASN A 19 2.50 2.58 -7.43
CA ASN A 19 1.14 2.22 -7.81
C ASN A 19 1.13 0.75 -8.23
N LEU A 20 0.50 -0.09 -7.42
CA LEU A 20 0.34 -1.52 -7.70
C LEU A 20 -1.07 -1.79 -8.20
N LEU A 21 -1.18 -2.43 -9.37
CA LEU A 21 -2.45 -2.94 -9.87
C LEU A 21 -2.59 -4.41 -9.45
N ILE A 22 -3.63 -4.70 -8.68
CA ILE A 22 -3.96 -6.07 -8.28
C ILE A 22 -5.30 -6.52 -8.86
N LYS A 23 -5.40 -7.82 -9.14
CA LYS A 23 -6.64 -8.48 -9.56
C LYS A 23 -7.16 -9.31 -8.40
N VAL A 24 -8.36 -9.01 -7.96
CA VAL A 24 -9.03 -9.68 -6.86
C VAL A 24 -10.39 -10.23 -7.30
N ASN A 25 -11.02 -11.05 -6.48
CA ASN A 25 -12.41 -11.44 -6.71
C ASN A 25 -13.31 -10.19 -6.56
N PRO A 26 -14.13 -9.83 -7.56
CA PRO A 26 -15.05 -8.68 -7.50
C PRO A 26 -15.93 -8.65 -6.24
N LYS A 27 -16.34 -9.82 -5.74
CA LYS A 27 -17.17 -9.93 -4.52
C LYS A 27 -16.43 -9.57 -3.23
N LYS A 28 -15.10 -9.63 -3.24
CA LYS A 28 -14.23 -9.34 -2.09
C LYS A 28 -13.62 -7.94 -2.11
N LEU A 29 -13.96 -7.14 -3.10
CA LEU A 29 -13.30 -5.86 -3.38
C LEU A 29 -13.42 -4.86 -2.21
N ASN A 30 -14.63 -4.70 -1.67
CA ASN A 30 -14.86 -3.86 -0.48
C ASN A 30 -14.14 -4.39 0.76
N PHE A 31 -14.15 -5.71 0.95
CA PHE A 31 -13.47 -6.34 2.10
C PHE A 31 -11.97 -6.06 2.07
N ILE A 32 -11.34 -6.26 0.91
CA ILE A 32 -9.90 -6.02 0.72
C ILE A 32 -9.57 -4.54 0.92
N SER A 33 -10.39 -3.64 0.36
CA SER A 33 -10.22 -2.18 0.58
C SER A 33 -10.26 -1.83 2.07
N MET A 34 -11.21 -2.40 2.82
CA MET A 34 -11.33 -2.16 4.27
C MET A 34 -10.15 -2.72 5.07
N VAL A 35 -9.63 -3.90 4.70
CA VAL A 35 -8.44 -4.49 5.36
C VAL A 35 -7.23 -3.58 5.16
N ILE A 36 -7.00 -3.12 3.92
CA ILE A 36 -5.86 -2.24 3.59
C ILE A 36 -5.97 -0.90 4.31
N ASP A 37 -7.16 -0.29 4.33
CA ASP A 37 -7.41 0.93 5.11
C ASP A 37 -7.18 0.71 6.62
N GLY A 38 -7.57 -0.46 7.13
CA GLY A 38 -7.44 -0.86 8.53
C GLY A 38 -5.99 -1.02 9.02
N HIS A 39 -5.06 -1.36 8.13
CA HIS A 39 -3.63 -1.50 8.44
C HIS A 39 -2.88 -0.16 8.64
N GLY A 40 -3.59 0.95 8.87
CA GLY A 40 -2.96 2.22 9.21
C GLY A 40 -2.55 3.07 8.00
N ARG A 41 -3.25 2.92 6.87
CA ARG A 41 -3.02 3.69 5.62
C ARG A 41 -1.66 3.43 4.95
N ILE A 42 -1.17 2.20 5.03
CA ILE A 42 0.03 1.75 4.29
C ILE A 42 -0.08 1.99 2.78
N ALA A 43 -1.32 1.89 2.25
CA ALA A 43 -1.65 2.19 0.88
C ALA A 43 -3.06 2.78 0.81
N LEU A 44 -3.30 3.58 -0.23
CA LEU A 44 -4.63 4.08 -0.58
C LEU A 44 -5.24 3.17 -1.66
N PRO A 45 -6.28 2.39 -1.34
CA PRO A 45 -6.99 1.58 -2.32
C PRO A 45 -7.90 2.43 -3.21
N ARG A 46 -7.86 2.17 -4.52
CA ARG A 46 -8.75 2.76 -5.50
C ARG A 46 -9.30 1.69 -6.43
N THR A 47 -10.61 1.55 -6.47
CA THR A 47 -11.28 0.68 -7.44
C THR A 47 -11.07 1.20 -8.85
N ARG A 48 -10.39 0.42 -9.70
CA ARG A 48 -10.25 0.70 -11.14
C ARG A 48 -11.40 0.11 -11.93
N SER A 49 -11.77 -1.14 -11.64
CA SER A 49 -12.93 -1.81 -12.25
C SER A 49 -13.59 -2.73 -11.25
N GLY A 50 -14.78 -2.34 -10.78
CA GLY A 50 -15.54 -3.12 -9.81
C GLY A 50 -16.02 -4.47 -10.34
N LYS A 51 -16.41 -4.52 -11.62
CA LYS A 51 -16.91 -5.76 -12.27
C LYS A 51 -15.82 -6.78 -12.51
N GLU A 52 -14.63 -6.33 -12.88
CA GLU A 52 -13.50 -7.21 -13.19
C GLU A 52 -12.57 -7.46 -11.99
N GLY A 53 -12.79 -6.73 -10.89
CA GLY A 53 -12.04 -6.92 -9.66
C GLY A 53 -10.65 -6.28 -9.70
N PHE A 54 -10.49 -5.16 -10.43
CA PHE A 54 -9.22 -4.44 -10.49
C PHE A 54 -9.15 -3.35 -9.45
N LEU A 55 -8.06 -3.36 -8.68
CA LEU A 55 -7.78 -2.40 -7.62
C LEU A 55 -6.38 -1.80 -7.83
N ASP A 56 -6.29 -0.48 -7.81
CA ASP A 56 -5.02 0.23 -7.68
C ASP A 56 -4.71 0.44 -6.20
N LEU A 57 -3.47 0.22 -5.80
CA LEU A 57 -2.94 0.48 -4.47
C LEU A 57 -1.82 1.52 -4.59
N ILE A 58 -2.07 2.72 -4.08
CA ILE A 58 -1.07 3.78 -4.01
C ILE A 58 -0.37 3.67 -2.66
N VAL A 59 0.83 3.10 -2.66
CA VAL A 59 1.55 2.72 -1.45
C VAL A 59 2.50 3.82 -1.04
N SER A 60 2.56 4.10 0.26
CA SER A 60 3.61 4.95 0.83
C SER A 60 4.97 4.29 0.58
N PRO A 61 6.01 5.05 0.19
CA PRO A 61 7.29 4.46 -0.19
C PRO A 61 7.93 3.64 0.95
N ASP A 62 7.68 4.03 2.19
CA ASP A 62 8.19 3.35 3.40
C ASP A 62 7.42 2.07 3.77
N CYS A 63 6.28 1.80 3.11
CA CYS A 63 5.35 0.71 3.48
C CYS A 63 5.22 -0.36 2.40
N ILE A 64 6.13 -0.37 1.42
CA ILE A 64 6.09 -1.33 0.30
C ILE A 64 6.25 -2.76 0.82
N ASP A 65 7.23 -3.00 1.69
CA ASP A 65 7.51 -4.34 2.22
C ASP A 65 6.34 -4.85 3.07
N ASP A 66 5.77 -4.00 3.91
CA ASP A 66 4.59 -4.32 4.73
C ASP A 66 3.38 -4.70 3.86
N LEU A 67 3.14 -3.96 2.77
CA LEU A 67 2.06 -4.30 1.86
C LEU A 67 2.31 -5.65 1.17
N MET A 68 3.54 -5.92 0.75
CA MET A 68 3.87 -7.19 0.09
C MET A 68 3.64 -8.39 1.00
N LEU A 69 3.89 -8.25 2.31
CA LEU A 69 3.56 -9.27 3.31
C LEU A 69 2.04 -9.51 3.39
N ILE A 70 1.25 -8.44 3.45
CA ILE A 70 -0.22 -8.53 3.52
C ILE A 70 -0.80 -9.19 2.26
N LEU A 71 -0.19 -9.00 1.09
CA LEU A 71 -0.65 -9.60 -0.17
C LEU A 71 -0.27 -11.08 -0.32
N GLN A 72 0.63 -11.61 0.51
CA GLN A 72 1.06 -13.01 0.46
C GLN A 72 0.17 -13.95 1.29
N ASP A 73 -0.60 -13.42 2.24
CA ASP A 73 -1.58 -14.15 3.06
C ASP A 73 -2.96 -14.28 2.38
#